data_AF-W2KYQ9-F1
#
_entry.id   AF-W2KYQ9-F1
#
_cell.length_a   1.000
_cell.length_b   1.000
_cell.length_c   1.000
_cell.angle_alpha   90.00
_cell.angle_beta   90.00
_cell.angle_gamma   90.00
#
_symmetry.space_group_name_H-M   'P 1'
#
loop_
_entity.id
_entity.type
_entity.pdbx_description
1 polymer ?
#
loop_
_entity_poly.entity_id
_entity_poly.type
_entity_poly.pdbx_seq_one_letter_code
_entity_poly.pdbx_strand_id
1 'polypeptide(L)'
;AKLLAGLFPHLFLTGSSPLPSGPLPQGYVDHLLRYWDGRFERSVTFTTMLFNQLQRHAAVRKAARVGLTHGRTMAKFGRLISTEKFKRELEFAKSNPDSREAGRMNASLLRLLALVGGSVPFSPFERAATRPKLGAMRYRYGIALHWVTLAAPEHDDLLLHRVAQMRQNRGWSDPNSVFLQKNLPLYRFS
;
A
#
# COMPACT_ATOMS: atom_id res chain seq x y z
N ALA A 1 -6.16 -1.46 -21.76
CA ALA A 1 -5.22 -2.26 -22.56
C ALA A 1 -4.42 -1.40 -23.56
N LYS A 2 -4.93 -1.16 -24.79
CA LYS A 2 -4.22 -0.42 -25.86
C LYS A 2 -3.73 0.99 -25.46
N LEU A 3 -4.49 1.66 -24.59
CA LEU A 3 -4.20 3.02 -24.14
C LEU A 3 -2.92 3.11 -23.28
N LEU A 4 -2.63 2.10 -22.45
CA LEU A 4 -1.42 2.06 -21.61
C LEU A 4 -0.15 1.82 -22.43
N ALA A 5 -0.20 0.85 -23.34
CA ALA A 5 0.93 0.55 -24.21
C ALA A 5 1.22 1.69 -25.20
N GLY A 6 0.17 2.40 -25.67
CA GLY A 6 0.32 3.59 -26.51
C GLY A 6 0.80 4.85 -25.76
N LEU A 7 0.49 4.99 -24.47
CA LEU A 7 0.95 6.12 -23.65
C LEU A 7 2.44 6.04 -23.31
N PHE A 8 3.01 4.83 -23.23
CA PHE A 8 4.39 4.61 -22.83
C PHE A 8 5.13 3.71 -23.84
N PRO A 9 5.34 4.16 -25.09
CA PRO A 9 6.02 3.37 -26.13
C PRO A 9 7.48 3.05 -25.76
N HIS A 10 8.13 3.91 -24.98
CA HIS A 10 9.48 3.70 -24.46
C HIS A 10 9.55 2.61 -23.37
N LEU A 11 8.43 2.28 -22.71
CA LEU A 11 8.36 1.20 -21.72
C LEU A 11 7.83 -0.10 -22.35
N PHE A 12 6.85 0.03 -23.25
CA PHE A 12 6.21 -1.07 -23.95
C PHE A 12 6.56 -1.03 -25.45
N LEU A 13 7.74 -1.54 -25.80
CA LEU A 13 8.30 -1.48 -27.16
C LEU A 13 7.37 -2.01 -28.26
N THR A 14 6.54 -3.01 -27.96
CA THR A 14 5.63 -3.62 -28.94
C THR A 14 4.29 -2.89 -29.08
N GLY A 15 3.98 -1.92 -28.21
CA GLY A 15 2.69 -1.20 -28.22
C GLY A 15 1.44 -2.09 -28.03
N SER A 16 1.63 -3.40 -27.84
CA SER A 16 0.60 -4.44 -28.06
C SER A 16 0.76 -5.65 -27.14
N SER A 17 1.39 -5.49 -25.97
CA SER A 17 1.31 -6.53 -24.94
C SER A 17 -0.15 -6.73 -24.53
N PRO A 18 -0.61 -7.96 -24.20
CA PRO A 18 -1.95 -8.23 -23.68
C PRO A 18 -2.12 -7.62 -22.29
N LEU A 19 -2.19 -6.29 -22.24
CA LEU A 19 -2.48 -5.55 -21.03
C LEU A 19 -3.95 -5.79 -20.69
N PRO A 20 -4.28 -6.13 -19.44
CA PRO A 20 -5.67 -6.29 -19.04
C PRO A 20 -6.47 -4.99 -19.30
N SER A 21 -7.76 -5.16 -19.53
CA SER A 21 -8.67 -4.02 -19.58
C SER A 21 -9.02 -3.61 -18.14
N GLY A 22 -8.82 -2.34 -17.80
CA GLY A 22 -9.07 -1.82 -16.45
C GLY A 22 -7.80 -1.71 -15.58
N PRO A 23 -7.96 -1.74 -14.24
CA PRO A 23 -6.85 -1.78 -13.28
C PRO A 23 -5.88 -2.92 -13.57
N LEU A 24 -4.58 -2.61 -13.59
CA LEU A 24 -3.56 -3.64 -13.63
C LEU A 24 -3.62 -4.47 -12.33
N PRO A 25 -3.66 -5.81 -12.41
CA PRO A 25 -3.55 -6.66 -11.24
C PRO A 25 -2.28 -6.38 -10.44
N GLN A 26 -2.34 -6.49 -9.12
CA GLN A 26 -1.19 -6.18 -8.26
C GLN A 26 0.06 -6.97 -8.65
N GLY A 27 -0.06 -8.28 -8.90
CA GLY A 27 1.08 -9.10 -9.33
C GLY A 27 1.70 -8.65 -10.66
N TYR A 28 0.90 -8.06 -11.55
CA TYR A 28 1.40 -7.50 -12.80
C TYR A 28 2.13 -6.17 -12.57
N VAL A 29 1.59 -5.32 -11.70
CA VAL A 29 2.27 -4.09 -11.26
C VAL A 29 3.60 -4.42 -10.59
N ASP A 30 3.62 -5.40 -9.70
CA ASP A 30 4.84 -5.85 -9.01
C ASP A 30 5.87 -6.39 -10.01
N HIS A 31 5.45 -7.16 -11.01
CA HIS A 31 6.32 -7.63 -12.08
C HIS A 31 6.94 -6.48 -12.88
N LEU A 32 6.15 -5.46 -13.25
CA LEU A 32 6.66 -4.30 -13.98
C LEU A 32 7.62 -3.47 -13.13
N LEU A 33 7.28 -3.20 -11.87
CA LEU A 33 8.13 -2.41 -10.98
C LEU A 33 9.41 -3.15 -10.56
N ARG A 34 9.40 -4.49 -10.51
CA ARG A 34 10.57 -5.34 -10.22
C ARG A 34 11.28 -5.82 -11.48
N TYR A 35 10.96 -5.24 -12.64
CA TYR A 35 11.61 -5.62 -13.88
C TYR A 35 13.11 -5.32 -13.80
N TRP A 36 13.94 -6.23 -14.32
CA TRP A 36 15.38 -6.29 -14.03
C TRP A 36 16.17 -5.00 -14.30
N ASP A 37 15.76 -4.20 -15.29
CA ASP A 37 16.43 -2.94 -15.67
C ASP A 37 15.88 -1.69 -14.94
N GLY A 38 14.81 -1.85 -14.15
CA GLY A 38 14.17 -0.77 -13.42
C GLY A 38 13.51 0.31 -14.29
N ARG A 39 13.30 0.08 -15.61
CA ARG A 39 12.76 1.10 -16.52
C ARG A 39 11.40 1.66 -16.08
N PHE A 40 10.56 0.80 -15.49
CA PHE A 40 9.21 1.16 -15.07
C PHE A 40 9.22 1.95 -13.75
N GLU A 41 10.08 1.56 -12.80
CA GLU A 41 10.24 2.26 -11.53
C GLU A 41 10.76 3.69 -11.73
N ARG A 42 11.76 3.84 -12.60
CA ARG A 42 12.40 5.13 -12.91
C ARG A 42 11.47 6.11 -13.63
N SER A 43 10.40 5.63 -14.27
CA SER A 43 9.45 6.48 -14.96
C SER A 43 8.44 7.08 -13.99
N VAL A 44 8.70 8.31 -13.55
CA VAL A 44 7.81 9.06 -12.63
C VAL A 44 6.38 9.14 -13.17
N THR A 45 6.23 9.38 -14.48
CA THR A 45 4.92 9.47 -15.14
C THR A 45 4.15 8.15 -15.06
N PHE A 46 4.83 7.03 -15.29
CA PHE A 46 4.23 5.70 -15.19
C PHE A 46 3.83 5.38 -13.74
N THR A 47 4.74 5.57 -12.78
CA THR A 47 4.48 5.34 -11.36
C THR A 47 3.35 6.22 -10.82
N THR A 48 3.31 7.50 -11.21
CA THR A 48 2.24 8.42 -10.82
C THR A 48 0.89 8.01 -11.42
N MET A 49 0.89 7.51 -12.66
CA MET A 49 -0.32 7.02 -13.31
C MET A 49 -0.87 5.77 -12.60
N LEU A 50 0.00 4.80 -12.27
CA LEU A 50 -0.37 3.62 -11.47
C LEU A 50 -0.93 4.02 -10.10
N PHE A 51 -0.27 4.97 -9.42
CA PHE A 51 -0.71 5.45 -8.12
C PHE A 51 -2.08 6.14 -8.18
N ASN A 52 -2.31 6.99 -9.18
CA ASN A 52 -3.60 7.63 -9.40
C ASN A 52 -4.70 6.58 -9.68
N GLN A 53 -4.39 5.57 -10.50
CA GLN A 53 -5.31 4.46 -10.75
C GLN A 53 -5.65 3.69 -9.48
N LEU A 54 -4.66 3.42 -8.63
CA LEU A 54 -4.83 2.80 -7.32
C LEU A 54 -5.77 3.62 -6.42
N GLN A 55 -5.53 4.94 -6.31
CA GLN A 55 -6.37 5.83 -5.51
C GLN A 55 -7.81 5.89 -6.01
N ARG A 56 -8.01 6.04 -7.32
CA ARG A 56 -9.35 6.06 -7.94
C ARG A 56 -10.09 4.76 -7.70
N HIS A 57 -9.43 3.62 -7.90
CA HIS A 57 -10.06 2.32 -7.73
C HIS A 57 -10.44 2.10 -6.25
N ALA A 58 -9.58 2.45 -5.31
CA ALA A 58 -9.87 2.38 -3.88
C ALA A 58 -11.08 3.25 -3.50
N ALA A 59 -11.14 4.49 -4.01
CA ALA A 59 -12.24 5.41 -3.78
C ALA A 59 -13.57 4.87 -4.34
N VAL A 60 -13.58 4.40 -5.59
CA VAL A 60 -14.79 3.88 -6.26
C VAL A 60 -15.32 2.64 -5.54
N ARG A 61 -14.46 1.67 -5.22
CA ARG A 61 -14.89 0.46 -4.48
C ARG A 61 -15.50 0.82 -3.12
N LYS A 62 -14.87 1.76 -2.40
CA LYS A 62 -15.37 2.20 -1.10
C LYS A 62 -16.68 2.95 -1.23
N ALA A 63 -16.80 3.85 -2.20
CA ALA A 63 -18.04 4.58 -2.48
C ALA A 63 -19.19 3.62 -2.79
N ALA A 64 -18.97 2.60 -3.63
CA ALA A 64 -19.96 1.56 -3.91
C ALA A 64 -20.41 0.83 -2.62
N ARG A 65 -19.47 0.45 -1.75
CA ARG A 65 -19.78 -0.18 -0.46
C ARG A 65 -20.51 0.76 0.50
N VAL A 66 -20.15 2.04 0.53
CA VAL A 66 -20.82 3.06 1.35
C VAL A 66 -22.25 3.29 0.86
N GLY A 67 -22.49 3.26 -0.46
CA GLY A 67 -23.84 3.32 -1.03
C GLY A 67 -24.75 2.19 -0.53
N LEU A 68 -24.22 0.97 -0.39
CA LEU A 68 -24.96 -0.18 0.13
C LEU A 68 -25.18 -0.11 1.65
N THR A 69 -24.16 0.28 2.42
CA THR A 69 -24.19 0.22 3.90
C THR A 69 -24.80 1.48 4.54
N HIS A 70 -24.59 2.65 3.94
CA HIS A 70 -24.99 3.96 4.44
C HIS A 70 -25.88 4.71 3.45
N GLY A 71 -26.56 3.99 2.55
CA GLY A 71 -27.36 4.56 1.46
C GLY A 71 -28.42 5.55 1.92
N ARG A 72 -29.10 5.29 3.04
CA ARG A 72 -30.10 6.22 3.62
C ARG A 72 -29.48 7.56 4.02
N THR A 73 -28.31 7.54 4.63
CA THR A 73 -27.56 8.73 5.03
C THR A 73 -27.08 9.51 3.80
N MET A 74 -26.57 8.80 2.79
CA MET A 74 -26.17 9.41 1.51
C MET A 74 -27.35 10.03 0.77
N ALA A 75 -28.52 9.38 0.74
CA ALA A 75 -29.71 9.91 0.10
C ALA A 75 -30.28 11.14 0.84
N LYS A 76 -30.30 11.10 2.18
CA LYS A 76 -30.68 12.27 3.01
C LYS A 76 -29.74 13.44 2.75
N PHE A 77 -28.45 13.16 2.68
CA PHE A 77 -27.45 14.17 2.36
C PHE A 77 -27.63 14.71 0.94
N GLY A 78 -27.83 13.86 -0.06
CA GLY A 78 -28.10 14.30 -1.44
C GLY A 78 -29.27 15.29 -1.50
N ARG A 79 -30.39 14.99 -0.82
CA ARG A 79 -31.53 15.93 -0.72
C ARG A 79 -31.16 17.25 -0.05
N LEU A 80 -30.35 17.20 1.02
CA LEU A 80 -29.91 18.40 1.73
C LEU A 80 -29.06 19.31 0.83
N ILE A 81 -28.10 18.74 0.08
CA ILE A 81 -27.23 19.50 -0.83
C ILE A 81 -28.02 20.12 -1.98
N SER A 82 -29.07 19.43 -2.46
CA SER A 82 -29.94 19.93 -3.52
C SER A 82 -30.81 21.12 -3.10
N THR A 83 -30.88 21.44 -1.80
CA THR A 83 -31.71 22.53 -1.29
C THR A 83 -31.05 23.88 -1.54
N GLU A 84 -31.82 24.88 -1.97
CA GLU A 84 -31.31 26.24 -2.23
C GLU A 84 -30.69 26.88 -0.98
N LYS A 85 -31.24 26.57 0.20
CA LYS A 85 -30.67 26.96 1.50
C LYS A 85 -29.23 26.50 1.66
N PHE A 86 -28.90 25.26 1.27
CA PHE A 86 -27.54 24.73 1.39
C PHE A 86 -26.57 25.47 0.47
N LYS A 87 -26.99 25.82 -0.76
CA LYS A 87 -26.16 26.61 -1.67
C LYS A 87 -25.84 27.99 -1.11
N ARG A 88 -26.83 28.67 -0.53
CA ARG A 88 -26.64 29.98 0.12
C ARG A 88 -25.72 29.88 1.35
N GLU A 89 -25.88 28.85 2.16
CA GLU A 89 -24.98 28.58 3.30
C GLU A 89 -23.55 28.28 2.83
N LEU A 90 -23.40 27.58 1.70
CA LEU A 90 -22.11 27.29 1.09
C LEU A 90 -21.43 28.55 0.53
N GLU A 91 -22.18 29.43 -0.13
CA GLU A 91 -21.69 30.72 -0.62
C GLU A 91 -21.31 31.66 0.52
N PHE A 92 -22.11 31.70 1.58
CA PHE A 92 -21.79 32.45 2.79
C PHE A 92 -20.52 31.94 3.47
N ALA A 93 -20.37 30.62 3.59
CA ALA A 93 -19.16 30.01 4.15
C ALA A 93 -17.92 30.24 3.28
N LYS A 94 -18.08 30.35 1.96
CA LYS A 94 -17.01 30.70 1.03
C LYS A 94 -16.54 32.15 1.24
N SER A 95 -17.46 33.09 1.49
CA SER A 95 -17.11 34.49 1.76
C SER A 95 -16.65 34.74 3.20
N ASN A 96 -17.06 33.91 4.15
CA ASN A 96 -16.73 34.02 5.58
C ASN A 96 -16.15 32.69 6.12
N PRO A 97 -14.89 32.35 5.77
CA PRO A 97 -14.31 31.04 6.08
C PRO A 97 -14.11 30.79 7.58
N ASP A 98 -13.87 31.84 8.37
CA ASP A 98 -13.64 31.74 9.82
C ASP A 98 -14.92 31.81 10.66
N SER A 99 -16.09 31.91 10.00
CA SER A 99 -17.38 31.91 10.69
C SER A 99 -17.66 30.55 11.34
N ARG A 100 -18.42 30.57 12.45
CA ARG A 100 -18.79 29.35 13.17
C ARG A 100 -19.70 28.45 12.31
N GLU A 101 -20.51 29.06 11.46
CA GLU A 101 -21.39 28.44 10.49
C GLU A 101 -20.58 27.68 9.42
N ALA A 102 -19.55 28.32 8.86
CA ALA A 102 -18.63 27.69 7.92
C ALA A 102 -17.91 26.48 8.56
N GLY A 103 -17.42 26.63 9.79
CA GLY A 103 -16.80 25.54 10.54
C GLY A 103 -17.74 24.35 10.75
N ARG A 104 -18.99 24.59 11.15
CA ARG A 104 -20.02 23.54 11.34
C ARG A 104 -20.37 22.83 10.04
N MET A 105 -20.52 23.58 8.95
CA MET A 105 -20.81 23.03 7.64
C MET A 105 -19.64 22.17 7.15
N ASN A 106 -18.40 22.68 7.25
CA ASN A 106 -17.20 21.95 6.86
C ASN A 106 -17.03 20.65 7.66
N ALA A 107 -17.22 20.69 8.98
CA ALA A 107 -17.20 19.50 9.82
C ALA A 107 -18.23 18.45 9.39
N SER A 108 -19.43 18.87 8.98
CA SER A 108 -20.49 17.98 8.49
C SER A 108 -20.11 17.33 7.16
N LEU A 109 -19.55 18.10 6.23
CA LEU A 109 -19.07 17.59 4.94
C LEU A 109 -17.88 16.64 5.09
N LEU A 110 -16.91 17.00 5.93
CA LEU A 110 -15.73 16.17 6.21
C LEU A 110 -16.10 14.81 6.81
N ARG A 111 -17.14 14.73 7.66
CA ARG A 111 -17.64 13.45 8.18
C ARG A 111 -18.15 12.53 7.08
N LEU A 112 -18.82 13.08 6.07
CA LEU A 112 -19.35 12.31 4.95
C LEU A 112 -18.25 11.91 3.98
N LEU A 113 -17.33 12.84 3.68
CA LEU A 113 -16.15 12.55 2.87
C LEU A 113 -15.25 11.49 3.52
N ALA A 114 -15.11 11.50 4.85
CA ALA A 114 -14.34 10.50 5.59
C ALA A 114 -14.86 9.06 5.40
N LEU A 115 -16.16 8.86 5.15
CA LEU A 115 -16.73 7.54 4.89
C LEU A 115 -16.09 6.85 3.68
N VAL A 116 -15.74 7.64 2.65
CA VAL A 116 -15.12 7.15 1.41
C VAL A 116 -13.60 7.35 1.46
N GLY A 117 -13.16 8.52 1.90
CA GLY A 117 -11.76 8.93 1.88
C GLY A 117 -10.85 8.07 2.77
N GLY A 118 -11.38 7.49 3.86
CA GLY A 118 -10.56 6.70 4.80
C GLY A 118 -9.89 5.45 4.22
N SER A 119 -10.28 4.99 3.02
CA SER A 119 -9.63 3.87 2.33
C SER A 119 -8.77 4.27 1.15
N VAL A 120 -8.67 5.57 0.85
CA VAL A 120 -7.87 6.05 -0.29
C VAL A 120 -6.42 6.20 0.17
N PRO A 121 -5.46 5.48 -0.47
CA PRO A 121 -4.06 5.51 -0.09
C PRO A 121 -3.47 6.93 -0.05
N PHE A 122 -2.73 7.23 1.01
CA PHE A 122 -2.09 8.51 1.32
C PHE A 122 -3.04 9.72 1.43
N SER A 123 -4.36 9.50 1.45
CA SER A 123 -5.31 10.59 1.64
C SER A 123 -5.20 11.17 3.06
N PRO A 124 -5.60 12.44 3.27
CA PRO A 124 -5.66 13.02 4.61
C PRO A 124 -6.54 12.19 5.58
N PHE A 125 -7.61 11.59 5.07
CA PHE A 125 -8.54 10.77 5.86
C PHE A 125 -7.94 9.42 6.27
N GLU A 126 -7.23 8.73 5.38
CA GLU A 126 -6.53 7.48 5.72
C GLU A 126 -5.43 7.75 6.75
N ARG A 127 -4.67 8.84 6.57
CA ARG A 127 -3.65 9.26 7.55
C ARG A 127 -4.27 9.56 8.92
N ALA A 128 -5.36 10.32 8.95
CA ALA A 128 -6.10 10.62 10.18
C ALA A 128 -6.62 9.33 10.87
N ALA A 129 -7.12 8.36 10.10
CA ALA A 129 -7.59 7.08 10.63
C ALA A 129 -6.45 6.14 11.09
N THR A 130 -5.25 6.30 10.54
CA THR A 130 -4.08 5.48 10.87
C THR A 130 -3.37 5.94 12.14
N ARG A 131 -3.32 7.25 12.40
CA ARG A 131 -2.70 7.83 13.62
C ARG A 131 -3.15 7.18 14.93
N PRO A 132 -4.46 7.02 15.23
CA PRO A 132 -4.88 6.37 16.48
C PRO A 132 -4.52 4.89 16.52
N LYS A 133 -4.48 4.19 15.38
CA LYS A 133 -4.04 2.79 15.29
C LYS A 133 -2.57 2.65 15.65
N LEU A 134 -1.72 3.53 15.12
CA LEU A 134 -0.30 3.60 15.48
C LEU A 134 -0.13 3.88 16.97
N GLY A 135 -0.90 4.80 17.53
CA GLY A 135 -0.93 5.07 18.97
C GLY A 135 -1.31 3.83 19.78
N ALA A 136 -2.39 3.13 19.41
CA ALA A 136 -2.83 1.91 20.07
C ALA A 136 -1.79 0.78 19.98
N MET A 137 -1.15 0.59 18.82
CA MET A 137 -0.07 -0.37 18.65
C MET A 137 1.13 -0.02 19.53
N ARG A 138 1.47 1.27 19.66
CA ARG A 138 2.51 1.73 20.57
C ARG A 138 2.19 1.41 22.03
N TYR A 139 0.94 1.57 22.45
CA TYR A 139 0.52 1.21 23.81
C TYR A 139 0.53 -0.31 24.05
N ARG A 140 0.18 -1.11 23.04
CA ARG A 140 0.11 -2.58 23.16
C ARG A 140 1.47 -3.27 23.07
N TYR A 141 2.32 -2.85 22.15
CA TYR A 141 3.58 -3.51 21.80
C TYR A 141 4.83 -2.70 22.15
N GLY A 142 4.66 -1.50 22.70
CA GLY A 142 5.77 -0.58 22.93
C GLY A 142 6.15 0.22 21.69
N ILE A 143 7.21 1.02 21.80
CA ILE A 143 7.70 1.84 20.68
C ILE A 143 8.36 0.94 19.62
N ALA A 144 8.00 1.15 18.36
CA ALA A 144 8.52 0.46 17.18
C ALA A 144 10.04 0.67 16.89
N LEU A 145 10.80 1.23 17.84
CA LEU A 145 12.26 1.39 17.74
C LEU A 145 13.02 0.11 18.14
N HIS A 146 12.37 -0.90 18.73
CA HIS A 146 13.03 -2.16 19.10
C HIS A 146 13.02 -3.16 17.93
N TRP A 147 13.64 -2.80 16.81
CA TRP A 147 14.13 -3.78 15.85
C TRP A 147 15.59 -4.08 16.21
N VAL A 148 15.81 -4.86 17.27
CA VAL A 148 17.11 -5.51 17.46
C VAL A 148 17.09 -6.74 16.58
N THR A 149 17.68 -6.65 15.38
CA THR A 149 18.10 -7.86 14.67
C THR A 149 19.26 -8.44 15.46
N LEU A 150 18.95 -9.34 16.40
CA LEU A 150 19.92 -10.32 16.83
C LEU A 150 20.17 -11.19 15.60
N ALA A 151 21.21 -10.86 14.83
CA ALA A 151 21.87 -11.90 14.06
C ALA A 151 22.28 -12.96 15.08
N ALA A 152 21.81 -14.19 14.92
CA ALA A 152 22.35 -15.29 15.70
C ALA A 152 23.88 -15.21 15.58
N PRO A 153 24.65 -15.42 16.66
CA PRO A 153 26.10 -15.41 16.58
C PRO A 153 26.50 -16.26 15.38
N GLU A 154 27.27 -15.70 14.45
CA GLU A 154 27.73 -16.39 13.25
C GLU A 154 28.42 -17.73 13.58
N HIS A 155 28.88 -17.87 14.82
CA HIS A 155 29.45 -19.06 15.42
C HIS A 155 28.49 -20.24 15.56
N ASP A 156 27.18 -20.04 15.64
CA ASP A 156 26.19 -21.11 15.85
C ASP A 156 25.50 -21.55 14.54
N ASP A 157 25.68 -20.82 13.43
CA ASP A 157 25.12 -21.19 12.14
C ASP A 157 26.05 -22.12 11.35
N LEU A 158 25.74 -23.42 11.41
CA LEU A 158 26.46 -24.47 10.68
C LEU A 158 26.48 -24.25 9.15
N LEU A 159 25.47 -23.58 8.58
CA LEU A 159 25.44 -23.28 7.15
C LEU A 159 26.47 -22.20 6.81
N LEU A 160 26.60 -21.18 7.66
CA LEU A 160 27.57 -20.11 7.48
C LEU A 160 29.00 -20.63 7.54
N HIS A 161 29.31 -21.46 8.56
CA HIS A 161 30.61 -22.15 8.66
C HIS A 161 30.92 -23.02 7.45
N ARG A 162 29.91 -23.75 6.95
CA ARG A 162 30.07 -24.56 5.73
C ARG A 162 30.38 -23.70 4.53
N VAL A 163 29.66 -22.59 4.33
CA VAL A 163 29.91 -21.68 3.21
C VAL A 163 31.32 -21.08 3.32
N ALA A 164 31.76 -20.72 4.52
CA ALA A 164 33.12 -20.25 4.77
C ALA A 164 34.18 -21.32 4.43
N GLN A 165 33.97 -22.57 4.86
CA GLN A 165 34.87 -23.68 4.56
C GLN A 165 34.91 -24.04 3.07
N MET A 166 33.75 -24.06 2.40
CA MET A 166 33.67 -24.28 0.95
C MET A 166 34.37 -23.18 0.16
N ARG A 167 34.34 -21.92 0.64
CA ARG A 167 35.11 -20.81 0.06
C ARG A 167 36.62 -20.99 0.25
N GLN A 168 37.07 -21.36 1.46
CA GLN A 168 38.48 -21.64 1.72
C GLN A 168 39.02 -22.77 0.85
N ASN A 169 38.23 -23.84 0.69
CA ASN A 169 38.61 -25.01 -0.09
C ASN A 169 38.42 -24.87 -1.61
N ARG A 170 37.91 -23.71 -2.08
CA ARG A 170 37.55 -23.45 -3.50
C ARG A 170 36.66 -24.56 -4.13
N GLY A 171 35.89 -25.26 -3.30
CA GLY A 171 35.17 -26.48 -3.65
C GLY A 171 33.69 -26.28 -3.99
N TRP A 172 33.29 -25.08 -4.43
CA TRP A 172 31.88 -24.72 -4.65
C TRP A 172 31.13 -25.64 -5.61
N SER A 173 31.88 -26.39 -6.44
CA SER A 173 31.37 -27.33 -7.43
C SER A 173 31.97 -28.74 -7.28
N ASP A 174 32.55 -29.09 -6.12
CA ASP A 174 33.18 -30.40 -5.92
C ASP A 174 32.10 -31.47 -5.64
N PRO A 175 31.86 -32.43 -6.55
CA PRO A 175 30.86 -33.49 -6.37
C PRO A 175 31.20 -34.45 -5.22
N ASN A 176 32.43 -34.44 -4.71
CA ASN A 176 32.84 -35.24 -3.55
C ASN A 176 32.49 -34.57 -2.20
N SER A 177 32.05 -33.31 -2.21
CA SER A 177 31.66 -32.55 -1.00
C SER A 177 30.23 -32.89 -0.53
N VAL A 178 29.94 -34.18 -0.37
CA VAL A 178 28.62 -34.65 0.05
C VAL A 178 28.43 -34.42 1.55
N PHE A 179 27.31 -33.82 1.95
CA PHE A 179 26.95 -33.64 3.35
C PHE A 179 26.79 -35.00 4.05
N LEU A 180 27.74 -35.35 4.91
CA LEU A 180 27.59 -36.46 5.85
C LEU A 180 27.00 -35.89 7.14
N GLN A 181 25.71 -36.14 7.37
CA GLN A 181 25.10 -35.86 8.67
C GLN A 181 25.75 -36.77 9.71
N LYS A 182 26.53 -36.18 10.63
CA LYS A 182 27.11 -36.93 11.75
C LYS A 182 25.95 -37.34 12.65
N ASN A 183 25.59 -38.62 12.66
CA ASN A 183 24.61 -39.17 13.59
C ASN A 183 25.14 -39.01 15.01
N LEU A 184 24.73 -37.94 15.69
CA LEU A 184 24.99 -37.76 17.11
C LEU A 184 24.03 -38.68 17.87
N PRO A 185 24.50 -39.49 18.83
CA PRO A 185 23.61 -40.27 19.67
C PRO A 185 22.69 -39.32 20.43
N LEU A 186 21.38 -39.59 20.33
CA LEU A 186 20.33 -38.89 21.06
C LEU A 186 20.57 -39.10 22.56
N TYR A 187 21.19 -38.13 23.24
CA TYR A 187 21.11 -38.05 24.69
C TYR A 187 19.66 -37.70 25.03
N ARG A 188 18.87 -38.72 25.40
CA ARG A 188 17.61 -38.52 26.13
C ARG A 188 17.96 -37.94 27.48
N PHE A 189 17.63 -36.68 27.69
CA PHE A 189 17.52 -36.12 29.04
C PHE A 189 16.29 -36.76 29.70
N SER A 190 16.55 -37.58 30.73
CA SER A 190 15.59 -37.96 31.77
C SER A 190 15.46 -36.85 32.78
#